data_AF-A0A972Q135-F1
#
_entry.id   AF-A0A972Q135-F1
#
_cell.length_a   1.000
_cell.length_b   1.000
_cell.length_c   1.000
_cell.angle_alpha   90.00
_cell.angle_beta   90.00
_cell.angle_gamma   90.00
#
_symmetry.space_group_name_H-M   'P 1'
#
loop_
_entity.id
_entity.type
_entity.pdbx_description
1 polymer ?
#
loop_
_entity_poly.entity_id
_entity_poly.type
_entity_poly.pdbx_seq_one_letter_code
_entity_poly.pdbx_strand_id
1 'polypeptide(L)'
;MRQALNKASFESKIRTSVKPVVVEFWAPWCVPCKIMSPLLDKVSADYQDKVEIIRLNADQNPELARALRIMGIPTLLGFRNGREVIRRAGAQNEVALRAIFEALYLEKPLIQGPAPLNRLLRLAVGLALGVFGWLNEVNYILLGAAALIFFSAVYDRCPVYRVIAPRLAGFFQRLISS
;
A
#
# COMPACT_ATOMS: atom_id res chain seq x y z
N MET A 1 -3.87 23.76 0.56
CA MET A 1 -3.34 24.39 1.79
C MET A 1 -2.00 23.77 2.14
N ARG A 2 -0.94 24.57 2.32
CA ARG A 2 0.39 24.12 2.76
C ARG A 2 0.46 24.39 4.27
N GLN A 3 0.61 23.37 5.10
CA GLN A 3 0.65 23.50 6.56
C GLN A 3 2.06 23.20 7.07
N ALA A 4 2.60 24.10 7.87
CA ALA A 4 3.74 23.81 8.73
C ALA A 4 3.18 23.26 10.05
N LEU A 5 3.50 22.02 10.38
CA LEU A 5 3.02 21.33 11.58
C LEU A 5 4.23 20.80 12.32
N ASN A 6 4.40 21.23 13.58
CA ASN A 6 5.36 20.59 14.45
C ASN A 6 4.84 19.22 14.92
N LYS A 7 5.71 18.40 15.51
CA LYS A 7 5.40 17.03 15.93
C LYS A 7 4.21 16.94 16.88
N ALA A 8 4.17 17.80 17.90
CA ALA A 8 3.11 17.78 18.91
C ALA A 8 1.73 18.10 18.32
N SER A 9 1.66 19.14 17.49
CA SER A 9 0.43 19.53 16.79
C SER A 9 -0.01 18.46 15.80
N PHE A 10 0.93 17.82 15.10
CA PHE A 10 0.63 16.71 14.20
C PHE A 10 0.04 15.52 14.96
N GLU A 11 0.67 15.05 16.03
CA GLU A 11 0.16 13.92 16.80
C GLU A 11 -1.21 14.21 17.42
N SER A 12 -1.41 15.41 17.95
CA SER A 12 -2.71 15.86 18.47
C SER A 12 -3.78 15.83 17.37
N LYS A 13 -3.46 16.38 16.19
CA LYS A 13 -4.37 16.40 15.04
C LYS A 13 -4.76 14.99 14.60
N ILE A 14 -3.80 14.08 14.50
CA ILE A 14 -4.06 12.69 14.06
C ILE A 14 -4.86 11.89 15.12
N ARG A 15 -4.66 12.18 16.42
CA ARG A 15 -5.39 11.53 17.51
C ARG A 15 -6.82 12.06 17.66
N THR A 16 -7.04 13.34 17.42
CA THR A 16 -8.34 14.00 17.62
C THR A 16 -9.22 13.98 16.36
N SER A 17 -8.65 13.67 15.18
CA SER A 17 -9.44 13.63 13.95
C SER A 17 -10.42 12.47 13.97
N VAL A 18 -11.70 12.80 13.81
CA VAL A 18 -12.80 11.83 13.66
C VAL A 18 -12.74 11.16 12.29
N LYS A 19 -12.22 11.88 11.29
CA LYS A 19 -12.07 11.37 9.91
C LYS A 19 -10.71 10.70 9.76
N PRO A 20 -10.59 9.65 8.93
CA PRO A 20 -9.29 9.18 8.47
C PRO A 20 -8.49 10.32 7.83
N VAL A 21 -7.17 10.33 8.06
CA VAL A 21 -6.29 11.39 7.59
C VAL A 21 -5.25 10.82 6.63
N VAL A 22 -5.12 11.41 5.44
CA VAL A 22 -4.02 11.15 4.52
C VAL A 22 -2.99 12.26 4.65
N VAL A 23 -1.73 11.89 4.84
CA VAL A 23 -0.61 12.83 4.96
C VAL A 23 0.33 12.63 3.78
N GLU A 24 0.53 13.69 2.99
CA GLU A 24 1.48 13.73 1.88
C GLU A 24 2.74 14.50 2.28
N PHE A 25 3.89 13.84 2.20
CA PHE A 25 5.20 14.49 2.25
C PHE A 25 5.67 14.86 0.84
N TRP A 26 5.91 16.15 0.61
CA TRP A 26 6.32 16.70 -0.68
C TRP A 26 7.43 17.76 -0.52
N ALA A 27 7.98 18.25 -1.63
CA ALA A 27 8.89 19.40 -1.66
C ALA A 27 8.83 20.11 -3.02
N PRO A 28 9.20 21.40 -3.13
CA PRO A 28 9.09 22.16 -4.39
C PRO A 28 10.02 21.69 -5.52
N TRP A 29 11.11 21.01 -5.18
CA TRP A 29 12.05 20.42 -6.13
C TRP A 29 11.64 18.99 -6.55
N CYS A 30 10.64 18.40 -5.90
CA CYS A 30 10.18 17.04 -6.21
C CYS A 30 9.28 17.02 -7.44
N VAL A 31 9.86 16.74 -8.61
CA VAL A 31 9.11 16.60 -9.87
C VAL A 31 8.02 15.52 -9.79
N PRO A 32 8.26 14.31 -9.26
CA PRO A 32 7.20 13.31 -9.12
C PRO A 32 6.04 13.76 -8.23
N CYS A 33 6.31 14.59 -7.21
CA CYS A 33 5.28 15.20 -6.37
C CYS A 33 4.40 16.17 -7.17
N LYS A 34 5.00 16.98 -8.05
CA LYS A 34 4.24 17.91 -8.91
C LYS A 34 3.29 17.19 -9.85
N ILE A 35 3.69 16.03 -10.38
CA ILE A 35 2.84 15.19 -11.24
C ILE A 35 1.70 14.56 -10.42
N MET A 36 1.99 14.11 -9.19
CA MET A 36 1.00 13.47 -8.33
C MET A 36 0.00 14.46 -7.73
N SER A 37 0.41 15.71 -7.44
CA SER A 37 -0.43 16.73 -6.78
C SER A 37 -1.80 16.92 -7.44
N PRO A 38 -1.94 17.15 -8.76
CA PRO A 38 -3.26 17.33 -9.39
C PRO A 38 -4.12 16.06 -9.32
N LEU A 39 -3.51 14.87 -9.37
CA LEU A 39 -4.24 13.61 -9.21
C LEU A 39 -4.76 13.47 -7.78
N LEU A 40 -3.93 13.82 -6.79
CA LEU A 40 -4.31 13.81 -5.39
C LEU A 40 -5.38 14.85 -5.09
N ASP A 41 -5.32 16.04 -5.68
CA ASP A 41 -6.37 17.06 -5.58
C ASP A 41 -7.70 16.54 -6.15
N LYS A 42 -7.68 15.94 -7.33
CA LYS A 42 -8.87 15.33 -7.95
C LYS A 42 -9.49 14.26 -7.06
N VAL A 43 -8.69 13.31 -6.59
CA VAL A 43 -9.19 12.24 -5.70
C VAL A 43 -9.64 12.82 -4.37
N SER A 44 -8.96 13.84 -3.83
CA SER A 44 -9.36 14.47 -2.57
C SER A 44 -10.75 15.07 -2.59
N ALA A 45 -11.11 15.70 -3.72
CA ALA A 45 -12.41 16.34 -3.89
C ALA A 45 -13.55 15.32 -3.79
N ASP A 46 -13.37 14.13 -4.36
CA ASP A 46 -14.35 13.03 -4.30
C ASP A 46 -14.56 12.50 -2.85
N TYR A 47 -13.63 12.79 -1.93
CA TYR A 47 -13.63 12.29 -0.55
C TYR A 47 -13.59 13.41 0.50
N GLN A 48 -13.87 14.66 0.14
CA GLN A 48 -13.66 15.84 0.99
C GLN A 48 -14.38 15.77 2.36
N ASP A 49 -15.55 15.11 2.40
CA ASP A 49 -16.29 14.91 3.64
C ASP A 49 -15.93 13.62 4.40
N LYS A 50 -15.19 12.72 3.76
CA LYS A 50 -14.90 11.37 4.25
C LYS A 50 -13.47 11.22 4.77
N VAL A 51 -12.51 11.88 4.13
CA VAL A 51 -11.07 11.73 4.42
C VAL A 51 -10.43 13.12 4.45
N GLU A 52 -9.73 13.42 5.52
CA GLU A 52 -8.97 14.67 5.66
C GLU A 52 -7.59 14.51 5.00
N ILE A 53 -7.08 15.57 4.35
CA ILE A 53 -5.75 15.57 3.74
C ILE A 53 -4.88 16.63 4.37
N ILE A 54 -3.66 16.24 4.72
CA ILE A 54 -2.60 17.11 5.20
C ILE A 54 -1.42 17.01 4.23
N ARG A 55 -0.94 18.15 3.76
CA ARG A 55 0.26 18.23 2.90
C ARG A 55 1.39 18.90 3.67
N LEU A 56 2.47 18.15 3.89
CA LEU A 56 3.64 18.59 4.64
C LEU A 56 4.84 18.70 3.70
N ASN A 57 5.48 19.86 3.73
CA ASN A 57 6.75 20.02 3.04
C ASN A 57 7.86 19.36 3.88
N ALA A 58 8.58 18.40 3.30
CA ALA A 58 9.64 17.65 3.98
C ALA A 58 10.82 18.55 4.40
N ASP A 59 11.15 19.58 3.62
CA ASP A 59 12.22 20.54 3.93
C ASP A 59 11.85 21.45 5.09
N GLN A 60 10.57 21.80 5.21
CA GLN A 60 10.07 22.67 6.28
C GLN A 60 9.77 21.91 7.57
N ASN A 61 9.60 20.58 7.49
CA ASN A 61 9.25 19.74 8.64
C ASN A 61 10.24 18.56 8.79
N PRO A 62 11.57 18.79 8.84
CA PRO A 62 12.58 17.72 8.79
C PRO A 62 12.56 16.83 10.04
N GLU A 63 12.19 17.36 11.20
CA GLU A 63 12.05 16.57 12.43
C GLU A 63 10.86 15.62 12.36
N LEU A 64 9.73 16.10 11.83
CA LEU A 64 8.53 15.29 11.66
C LEU A 64 8.75 14.21 10.59
N ALA A 65 9.42 14.56 9.48
CA ALA A 65 9.83 13.61 8.46
C ALA A 65 10.72 12.50 9.06
N ARG A 66 11.71 12.86 9.90
CA ARG A 66 12.55 11.90 10.62
C ARG A 66 11.75 11.03 11.59
N ALA A 67 10.88 11.63 12.40
CA ALA A 67 10.05 10.91 13.37
C ALA A 67 9.14 9.87 12.71
N LEU A 68 8.59 10.20 11.53
CA LEU A 68 7.73 9.31 10.74
C LEU A 68 8.52 8.42 9.76
N ARG A 69 9.85 8.41 9.84
CA ARG A 69 10.76 7.61 9.01
C ARG A 69 10.51 7.80 7.51
N ILE A 70 10.38 9.05 7.08
CA ILE A 70 10.22 9.42 5.67
C ILE A 70 11.61 9.40 5.02
N MET A 71 11.89 8.35 4.25
CA MET A 71 13.19 8.14 3.58
C MET A 71 13.27 8.80 2.20
N GLY A 72 12.13 9.24 1.65
CA GLY A 72 12.04 9.84 0.33
C GLY A 72 10.66 10.44 0.07
N ILE A 73 10.57 11.26 -0.97
CA ILE A 73 9.34 11.93 -1.38
C ILE A 73 9.02 11.63 -2.86
N PRO A 74 7.75 11.59 -3.26
CA PRO A 74 6.57 11.73 -2.39
C PRO A 74 6.37 10.49 -1.50
N THR A 75 5.84 10.70 -0.30
CA THR A 75 5.37 9.61 0.57
C THR A 75 3.99 9.94 1.10
N LEU A 76 3.07 8.98 1.00
CA LEU A 76 1.72 9.04 1.54
C LEU A 76 1.59 8.14 2.76
N LEU A 77 1.09 8.70 3.84
CA LEU A 77 0.69 7.97 5.04
C LEU A 77 -0.83 8.08 5.22
N GLY A 78 -1.47 7.00 5.62
CA GLY A 78 -2.88 6.99 5.98
C GLY A 78 -3.04 6.66 7.46
N PHE A 79 -3.74 7.52 8.18
CA PHE A 79 -4.02 7.39 9.60
C PHE A 79 -5.51 7.21 9.86
N ARG A 80 -5.84 6.37 10.85
CA ARG A 80 -7.18 6.20 11.38
C ARG A 80 -7.09 5.93 12.88
N ASN A 81 -7.93 6.58 13.68
CA ASN A 81 -7.95 6.44 15.14
C ASN A 81 -6.56 6.61 15.79
N GLY A 82 -5.81 7.60 15.34
CA GLY A 82 -4.45 7.86 15.84
C GLY A 82 -3.36 6.89 15.38
N ARG A 83 -3.69 5.89 14.55
CA ARG A 83 -2.75 4.84 14.10
C ARG A 83 -2.49 4.91 12.61
N GLU A 84 -1.24 4.68 12.21
CA GLU A 84 -0.87 4.50 10.81
C GLU A 84 -1.39 3.15 10.30
N VAL A 85 -2.21 3.17 9.25
CA VAL A 85 -2.79 1.97 8.62
C VAL A 85 -2.30 1.77 7.20
N ILE A 86 -1.76 2.81 6.57
CA ILE A 86 -1.26 2.78 5.19
C ILE A 86 0.05 3.57 5.11
N ARG A 87 1.01 3.01 4.39
CA ARG A 87 2.24 3.69 3.96
C ARG A 87 2.53 3.37 2.51
N ARG A 88 2.76 4.40 1.69
CA ARG A 88 3.14 4.27 0.29
C ARG A 88 4.22 5.28 -0.05
N ALA A 89 5.40 4.79 -0.38
CA ALA A 89 6.51 5.60 -0.87
C ALA A 89 6.48 5.67 -2.41
N GLY A 90 6.91 6.79 -2.96
CA GLY A 90 6.93 7.06 -4.40
C GLY A 90 5.61 7.59 -4.94
N ALA A 91 5.66 8.11 -6.17
CA ALA A 91 4.50 8.70 -6.83
C ALA A 91 3.43 7.63 -7.12
N GLN A 92 2.18 7.98 -6.85
CA GLN A 92 1.02 7.11 -7.07
C GLN A 92 0.21 7.60 -8.27
N ASN A 93 -0.36 6.66 -9.02
CA ASN A 93 -1.33 6.96 -10.08
C ASN A 93 -2.74 7.15 -9.48
N GLU A 94 -3.68 7.64 -10.29
CA GLU A 94 -5.06 7.91 -9.83
C GLU A 94 -5.75 6.67 -9.24
N VAL A 95 -5.54 5.49 -9.85
CA VAL A 95 -6.14 4.23 -9.37
C VAL A 95 -5.61 3.86 -7.98
N ALA A 96 -4.31 3.97 -7.76
CA ALA A 96 -3.69 3.69 -6.47
C ALA A 96 -4.13 4.69 -5.40
N LEU A 97 -4.22 5.99 -5.75
CA LEU A 97 -4.75 7.02 -4.86
C LEU A 97 -6.19 6.72 -4.46
N ARG A 98 -7.09 6.44 -5.40
CA ARG A 98 -8.48 6.07 -5.11
C ARG A 98 -8.56 4.86 -4.17
N ALA A 99 -7.76 3.82 -4.42
CA ALA A 99 -7.71 2.65 -3.56
C ALA A 99 -7.27 2.98 -2.13
N ILE A 100 -6.30 3.88 -1.94
CA ILE A 100 -5.85 4.34 -0.62
C ILE A 100 -7.00 5.03 0.14
N PHE A 101 -7.69 5.96 -0.51
CA PHE A 101 -8.80 6.69 0.09
C PHE A 101 -9.98 5.78 0.41
N GLU A 102 -10.33 4.88 -0.50
CA GLU A 102 -11.38 3.89 -0.31
C GLU A 102 -11.06 2.94 0.85
N ALA A 103 -9.82 2.47 0.98
CA ALA A 103 -9.39 1.60 2.08
C ALA A 103 -9.44 2.30 3.45
N LEU A 104 -9.13 3.60 3.48
CA LEU A 104 -9.27 4.40 4.70
C LEU A 104 -10.72 4.57 5.12
N TYR A 105 -11.59 4.86 4.14
CA TYR A 105 -13.01 5.09 4.36
C TYR A 105 -13.80 3.81 4.70
N LEU A 106 -13.56 2.71 3.98
CA LEU A 106 -14.30 1.44 4.14
C LEU A 106 -13.68 0.46 5.14
N GLU A 107 -12.58 0.85 5.79
CA GLU A 107 -11.82 -0.01 6.71
C GLU A 107 -11.29 -1.33 6.13
N LYS A 108 -11.21 -1.44 4.81
CA LYS A 108 -10.70 -2.63 4.13
C LYS A 108 -9.17 -2.62 4.07
N PRO A 109 -8.50 -3.76 4.29
CA PRO A 109 -7.05 -3.85 4.11
C PRO A 109 -6.69 -3.57 2.65
N LEU A 110 -5.66 -2.74 2.41
CA LEU A 110 -5.10 -2.50 1.07
C LEU A 110 -4.42 -3.76 0.53
N ILE A 111 -5.22 -4.66 -0.05
CA ILE A 111 -4.72 -5.83 -0.78
C ILE A 111 -4.61 -5.40 -2.25
N GLN A 112 -3.48 -4.79 -2.61
CA GLN A 112 -3.15 -4.61 -4.03
C GLN A 112 -2.65 -5.96 -4.54
N GLY A 113 -3.53 -6.70 -5.21
CA GLY A 113 -3.12 -7.93 -5.87
C GLY A 113 -2.09 -7.66 -6.99
N PRO A 114 -1.30 -8.66 -7.40
CA PRO A 114 -0.39 -8.55 -8.52
C PRO A 114 -1.12 -8.07 -9.78
N ALA A 115 -0.42 -7.29 -10.59
CA ALA A 115 -0.90 -6.80 -11.87
C ALA A 115 -1.47 -7.96 -12.73
N PRO A 116 -2.50 -7.72 -13.55
CA PRO A 116 -3.14 -8.77 -14.34
C PRO A 116 -2.16 -9.52 -15.25
N LEU A 117 -1.16 -8.82 -15.80
CA LEU A 117 -0.11 -9.45 -16.61
C LEU A 117 0.76 -10.42 -15.80
N ASN A 118 1.16 -10.05 -14.58
CA ASN A 118 1.98 -10.93 -13.72
C ASN A 118 1.20 -12.19 -13.33
N ARG A 119 -0.11 -12.08 -13.18
CA ARG A 119 -0.98 -13.25 -12.97
C ARG A 119 -1.00 -14.14 -14.20
N LEU A 120 -1.22 -13.56 -15.37
CA LEU A 120 -1.23 -14.31 -16.63
C LEU A 120 0.10 -15.01 -16.86
N LEU A 121 1.22 -14.31 -16.60
CA LEU A 121 2.56 -14.88 -16.72
C LEU A 121 2.78 -16.04 -15.75
N ARG A 122 2.40 -15.90 -14.47
CA ARG A 122 2.48 -17.00 -13.49
C ARG A 122 1.60 -18.18 -13.88
N LEU A 123 0.38 -17.94 -14.36
CA LEU A 123 -0.50 -19.00 -14.86
C LEU A 123 0.13 -19.71 -16.06
N ALA A 124 0.66 -18.96 -17.04
CA ALA A 124 1.31 -19.51 -18.22
C ALA A 124 2.56 -20.34 -17.87
N VAL A 125 3.41 -19.82 -16.99
CA VAL A 125 4.62 -20.53 -16.50
C VAL A 125 4.23 -21.78 -15.72
N GLY A 126 3.24 -21.70 -14.83
CA GLY A 126 2.75 -22.85 -14.08
C GLY A 126 2.16 -23.93 -15.00
N LEU A 127 1.38 -23.54 -16.00
CA LEU A 127 0.84 -24.46 -17.01
C LEU A 127 1.95 -25.11 -17.84
N ALA A 128 2.93 -24.32 -18.31
CA ALA A 128 4.05 -24.82 -19.10
C ALA A 128 4.89 -25.84 -18.30
N LEU A 129 5.22 -25.54 -17.05
CA LEU A 129 5.94 -26.46 -16.17
C LEU A 129 5.14 -27.72 -15.85
N GLY A 130 3.82 -27.58 -15.65
CA GLY A 130 2.93 -28.73 -15.41
C GLY A 130 2.85 -29.65 -16.61
N VAL A 131 2.67 -29.10 -17.82
CA VAL A 131 2.65 -29.86 -19.07
C VAL A 131 3.99 -30.51 -19.34
N PHE A 132 5.10 -29.78 -19.16
CA PHE A 132 6.44 -30.32 -19.35
C PHE A 132 6.76 -31.44 -18.37
N GLY A 133 6.38 -31.28 -17.09
CA GLY A 133 6.53 -32.32 -16.06
C GLY A 133 5.66 -33.55 -16.32
N TRP A 134 4.49 -33.39 -16.93
CA TRP A 134 3.63 -34.49 -17.33
C TRP A 134 4.18 -35.27 -18.55
N LEU A 135 4.72 -34.56 -19.54
CA LEU A 135 5.23 -35.17 -20.78
C LEU A 135 6.59 -35.88 -20.61
N ASN A 136 7.38 -35.53 -19.59
CA ASN A 136 8.69 -36.14 -19.30
C ASN A 136 8.60 -37.09 -18.09
N GLU A 137 7.97 -38.26 -18.28
CA GLU A 137 7.91 -39.36 -17.29
C GLU A 137 7.45 -38.91 -15.89
N VAL A 138 6.38 -38.11 -15.82
CA VAL A 138 5.74 -37.65 -14.56
C VAL A 138 6.76 -37.19 -13.51
N ASN A 139 7.47 -36.11 -13.81
CA ASN A 139 8.41 -35.52 -12.89
C ASN A 139 7.68 -34.74 -11.76
N TYR A 140 7.59 -35.36 -10.58
CA TYR A 140 6.91 -34.80 -9.42
C TYR A 140 7.48 -33.45 -8.93
N ILE A 141 8.77 -33.19 -9.13
CA ILE A 141 9.39 -31.92 -8.75
C ILE A 141 8.84 -30.78 -9.62
N LEU A 142 8.75 -31.00 -10.93
CA LEU A 142 8.18 -30.04 -11.88
C LEU A 142 6.68 -29.82 -11.62
N LEU A 143 5.94 -30.88 -11.31
CA LEU A 143 4.52 -30.77 -10.94
C LEU A 143 4.31 -30.00 -9.63
N GLY A 144 5.17 -30.21 -8.64
CA GLY A 144 5.17 -29.46 -7.39
C GLY A 144 5.47 -27.96 -7.59
N ALA A 145 6.50 -27.65 -8.39
CA ALA A 145 6.84 -26.26 -8.74
C ALA A 145 5.70 -25.59 -9.53
N ALA A 146 5.11 -26.30 -10.50
CA ALA A 146 3.93 -25.85 -11.23
C ALA A 146 2.77 -25.51 -10.30
N ALA A 147 2.44 -26.39 -9.35
CA ALA A 147 1.37 -26.17 -8.38
C ALA A 147 1.59 -24.93 -7.50
N LEU A 148 2.81 -24.72 -7.00
CA LEU A 148 3.17 -23.54 -6.22
C LEU A 148 3.05 -22.24 -7.02
N ILE A 149 3.54 -22.24 -8.26
CA ILE A 149 3.47 -21.07 -9.15
C ILE A 149 2.02 -20.76 -9.50
N PHE A 150 1.21 -21.80 -9.78
CA PHE A 150 -0.22 -21.65 -10.05
C PHE A 150 -0.98 -21.08 -8.85
N PHE A 151 -0.71 -21.62 -7.66
CA PHE A 151 -1.28 -21.11 -6.41
C PHE A 151 -0.91 -19.64 -6.20
N SER A 152 0.34 -19.26 -6.45
CA SER A 152 0.82 -17.88 -6.36
C SER A 152 0.16 -16.90 -7.35
N ALA A 153 -0.53 -17.40 -8.37
CA ALA A 153 -1.30 -16.57 -9.30
C ALA A 153 -2.74 -16.28 -8.80
N VAL A 154 -3.29 -17.14 -7.93
CA VAL A 154 -4.71 -17.14 -7.56
C VAL A 154 -4.95 -16.93 -6.05
N TYR A 155 -3.92 -17.02 -5.21
CA TYR A 155 -4.04 -16.94 -3.74
C TYR A 155 -4.80 -15.69 -3.24
N ASP A 156 -4.66 -14.53 -3.91
CA ASP A 156 -5.35 -13.29 -3.53
C ASP A 156 -6.89 -13.33 -3.70
N ARG A 157 -7.38 -14.30 -4.49
CA ARG A 157 -8.79 -14.49 -4.82
C ARG A 157 -9.47 -15.47 -3.86
N CYS A 158 -8.71 -16.18 -3.02
CA CYS A 158 -9.25 -16.99 -1.94
C CYS A 158 -9.73 -16.07 -0.79
N PRO A 159 -11.03 -16.09 -0.42
CA PRO A 159 -11.55 -15.32 0.69
C PRO A 159 -10.83 -15.66 2.01
N VAL A 160 -10.49 -16.95 2.16
CA VAL A 160 -9.76 -17.49 3.30
C VAL A 160 -8.38 -16.85 3.45
N TYR A 161 -7.63 -16.70 2.36
CA TYR A 161 -6.28 -16.10 2.43
C TYR A 161 -6.35 -14.64 2.88
N ARG A 162 -7.35 -13.87 2.42
CA ARG A 162 -7.53 -12.46 2.84
C ARG A 162 -7.75 -12.31 4.34
N VAL A 163 -8.41 -13.28 4.97
CA VAL A 163 -8.67 -13.29 6.42
C VAL A 163 -7.43 -13.71 7.20
N ILE A 164 -6.65 -14.65 6.67
CA ILE A 164 -5.51 -15.25 7.38
C ILE A 164 -4.23 -14.41 7.21
N ALA A 165 -4.00 -13.81 6.03
CA ALA A 165 -2.80 -13.04 5.72
C ALA A 165 -2.42 -11.98 6.78
N PRO A 166 -3.34 -11.12 7.27
CA PRO A 166 -2.98 -10.14 8.31
C PRO A 166 -2.65 -10.79 9.67
N ARG A 167 -3.27 -11.93 10.01
CA ARG A 167 -2.95 -12.67 11.24
C ARG A 167 -1.58 -13.34 11.17
N LEU A 168 -1.25 -13.93 10.02
CA LEU A 168 0.07 -14.51 9.77
C LEU A 168 1.16 -13.45 9.80
N ALA A 169 0.96 -12.30 9.14
CA ALA A 169 1.92 -11.21 9.15
C ALA A 169 2.24 -10.73 10.58
N GLY A 170 1.21 -10.55 11.42
CA GLY A 170 1.38 -10.18 12.82
C GLY A 170 2.07 -11.26 13.68
N PHE A 171 1.85 -12.54 13.38
CA PHE A 171 2.55 -13.66 14.03
C PHE A 171 4.03 -13.70 13.67
N PHE A 172 4.36 -13.63 12.38
CA PHE A 172 5.74 -13.61 11.90
C PHE A 172 6.52 -12.40 12.42
N GLN A 173 5.89 -11.23 12.52
CA GLN A 173 6.53 -10.04 13.09
C GLN A 173 6.94 -10.23 14.56
N ARG A 174 6.14 -10.94 15.37
CA ARG A 174 6.48 -11.24 16.77
C ARG A 174 7.60 -12.27 16.89
N LEU A 175 7.64 -13.22 15.96
CA LEU A 175 8.62 -14.29 15.92
C LEU A 175 10.00 -13.80 15.49
N ILE A 176 10.07 -12.78 14.62
CA ILE A 176 11.31 -12.13 14.19
C ILE A 176 11.81 -11.10 15.22
N SER A 177 10.93 -10.60 16.09
CA SER A 177 11.28 -9.63 17.15
C SER A 177 11.58 -10.26 18.51
N SER A 178 11.67 -11.59 18.60
CA SER A 178 12.04 -12.36 19.80
C SER A 178 13.38 -13.06 19.55
#